data_AF-D3GEU5-F1
#
_entry.id   AF-D3GEU5-F1
#
_cell.length_a   1.000
_cell.length_b   1.000
_cell.length_c   1.000
_cell.angle_alpha   90.00
_cell.angle_beta   90.00
_cell.angle_gamma   90.00
#
_symmetry.space_group_name_H-M   'P 1'
#
loop_
_entity.id
_entity.type
_entity.pdbx_description
1 polymer ?
#
loop_
_entity_poly.entity_id
_entity_poly.type
_entity_poly.pdbx_seq_one_letter_code
_entity_poly.pdbx_strand_id
1 'polypeptide(L)'
;YEWKLVDYDFGSDERRQAAIQSGEYDRMKNYPSDVDQWHDKTFVTMLRYDGVPSSLNVVSEKTGNGGPLLQPYPDWSFAKYEDCSGIVSAHKIAIDKFDRLWVLDSGLINNIQLICSPKLLAFDLNTSQLLKQVEIPHDIAVNASTGIGGLVSLVVQDMDLINTMVYIADDRGNALIVYQNSDDSFQRLSS
;
A
#
# COMPACT_ATOMS: atom_id res chain seq x y z
N TYR A 1 -7.06 6.18 -17.47
CA TYR A 1 -7.82 4.92 -17.43
C TYR A 1 -9.19 5.17 -16.82
N GLU A 2 -10.17 4.33 -17.12
CA GLU A 2 -11.51 4.40 -16.53
C GLU A 2 -12.00 3.02 -16.09
N TRP A 3 -12.74 2.98 -14.99
CA TRP A 3 -13.38 1.76 -14.47
C TRP A 3 -14.85 2.02 -14.15
N LYS A 4 -15.71 1.16 -14.68
CA LYS A 4 -17.08 0.99 -14.16
C LYS A 4 -17.06 0.20 -12.85
N LEU A 5 -16.24 -0.86 -12.84
CA LEU A 5 -16.00 -1.76 -11.71
C LEU A 5 -14.55 -2.25 -11.79
N VAL A 6 -13.86 -2.27 -10.66
CA VAL A 6 -12.48 -2.79 -10.56
C VAL A 6 -12.51 -4.32 -10.62
N ASP A 7 -11.58 -4.89 -11.38
CA ASP A 7 -11.41 -6.33 -11.58
C ASP A 7 -9.92 -6.67 -11.70
N TYR A 8 -9.55 -7.93 -11.46
CA TYR A 8 -8.16 -8.35 -11.36
C TYR A 8 -7.83 -9.45 -12.37
N ASP A 9 -6.58 -9.50 -12.81
CA ASP A 9 -6.06 -10.58 -13.64
C ASP A 9 -5.70 -11.80 -12.78
N PHE A 10 -6.71 -12.64 -12.49
CA PHE A 10 -6.53 -13.92 -11.79
C PHE A 10 -5.84 -15.00 -12.64
N GLY A 11 -5.52 -14.72 -13.91
CA GLY A 11 -4.91 -15.64 -14.86
C GLY A 11 -5.88 -16.58 -15.56
N SER A 12 -7.02 -16.92 -14.95
CA SER A 12 -8.11 -17.66 -15.61
C SER A 12 -9.48 -17.31 -15.03
N ASP A 13 -10.54 -17.55 -15.80
CA ASP A 13 -11.92 -17.33 -15.34
C ASP A 13 -12.29 -18.26 -14.19
N GLU A 14 -11.78 -19.50 -14.16
CA GLU A 14 -12.03 -20.44 -13.06
C GLU A 14 -11.46 -19.89 -11.74
N ARG A 15 -10.24 -19.36 -11.75
CA ARG A 15 -9.62 -18.74 -10.57
C ARG A 15 -10.38 -17.50 -10.12
N ARG A 16 -10.83 -16.69 -11.08
CA ARG A 16 -11.66 -15.52 -10.81
C ARG A 16 -13.00 -15.91 -10.16
N GLN A 17 -13.67 -16.95 -10.66
CA GLN A 17 -14.92 -17.43 -10.07
C GLN A 17 -14.69 -18.04 -8.68
N ALA A 18 -13.60 -18.76 -8.47
CA ALA A 18 -13.23 -19.30 -7.16
C ALA A 18 -13.01 -18.17 -6.14
N ALA A 19 -12.30 -17.10 -6.52
CA ALA A 19 -12.10 -15.93 -5.66
C ALA A 19 -13.41 -15.21 -5.31
N ILE A 20 -14.37 -15.16 -6.23
CA ILE A 20 -15.72 -14.62 -5.96
C ILE A 20 -16.48 -15.52 -4.99
N GLN A 21 -16.42 -16.84 -5.19
CA GLN A 21 -17.14 -17.81 -4.35
C GLN A 21 -16.58 -17.90 -2.93
N SER A 22 -15.26 -17.77 -2.76
CA SER A 22 -14.60 -17.75 -1.45
C SER A 22 -14.82 -16.43 -0.70
N GLY A 23 -15.22 -15.37 -1.39
CA GLY A 23 -15.31 -14.02 -0.83
C GLY A 23 -13.97 -13.26 -0.82
N GLU A 24 -12.90 -13.83 -1.39
CA GLU A 24 -11.61 -13.15 -1.60
C GLU A 24 -11.77 -11.93 -2.53
N TYR A 25 -12.73 -12.00 -3.47
CA TYR A 25 -13.05 -10.92 -4.39
C TYR A 25 -14.54 -10.55 -4.38
N ASP A 26 -14.85 -9.37 -3.83
CA ASP A 26 -16.14 -8.70 -3.93
C ASP A 26 -15.99 -7.42 -4.76
N ARG A 27 -16.62 -7.40 -5.94
CA ARG A 27 -16.48 -6.31 -6.91
C ARG A 27 -16.95 -4.96 -6.36
N MET A 28 -17.83 -4.95 -5.36
CA MET A 28 -18.44 -3.72 -4.82
C MET A 28 -17.59 -3.03 -3.75
N LYS A 29 -16.50 -3.66 -3.30
CA LYS A 29 -15.70 -3.20 -2.16
C LYS A 29 -14.29 -2.76 -2.51
N ASN A 30 -14.02 -2.51 -3.79
CA ASN A 30 -12.71 -2.08 -4.28
C ASN A 30 -12.70 -0.55 -4.41
N TYR A 31 -12.04 0.11 -3.46
CA TYR A 31 -11.95 1.57 -3.41
C TYR A 31 -10.49 2.00 -3.61
N PRO A 32 -10.16 2.64 -4.74
CA PRO A 32 -8.82 3.16 -4.97
C PRO A 32 -8.44 4.19 -3.91
N SER A 33 -7.21 4.12 -3.39
CA SER A 33 -6.68 5.10 -2.43
C SER A 33 -5.68 6.06 -3.06
N ASP A 34 -4.81 5.56 -3.93
CA ASP A 34 -3.72 6.31 -4.52
C ASP A 34 -3.30 5.75 -5.88
N VAL A 35 -2.63 6.59 -6.68
CA VAL A 35 -2.07 6.23 -7.98
C VAL A 35 -0.72 6.90 -8.20
N ASP A 36 0.20 6.19 -8.85
CA ASP A 36 1.49 6.75 -9.27
C ASP A 36 1.92 6.10 -10.59
N GLN A 37 2.84 6.73 -11.33
CA GLN A 37 3.28 6.27 -12.63
C GLN A 37 4.80 6.21 -12.72
N TRP A 38 5.32 5.09 -13.18
CA TRP A 38 6.72 4.92 -13.52
C TRP A 38 6.86 4.19 -14.85
N HIS A 39 7.42 4.90 -15.84
CA HIS A 39 7.47 4.45 -17.23
C HIS A 39 6.10 3.98 -17.75
N ASP A 40 5.99 2.70 -18.12
CA ASP A 40 4.78 2.04 -18.61
C ASP A 40 3.87 1.54 -17.48
N LYS A 41 4.35 1.51 -16.23
CA LYS A 41 3.57 1.02 -15.08
C LYS A 41 2.75 2.15 -14.48
N THR A 42 1.45 1.91 -14.37
CA THR A 42 0.55 2.72 -13.54
C THR A 42 0.17 1.93 -12.31
N PHE A 43 0.64 2.37 -11.15
CA PHE A 43 0.30 1.79 -9.86
C PHE A 43 -1.07 2.28 -9.40
N VAL A 44 -1.83 1.39 -8.80
CA VAL A 44 -3.13 1.67 -8.20
C VAL A 44 -3.21 0.93 -6.87
N THR A 45 -3.40 1.68 -5.79
CA THR A 45 -3.62 1.08 -4.47
C THR A 45 -5.11 0.95 -4.16
N MET A 46 -5.47 -0.09 -3.43
CA MET A 46 -6.83 -0.38 -2.98
C MET A 46 -6.85 -0.46 -1.47
N LEU A 47 -7.77 0.27 -0.82
CA LEU A 47 -8.01 0.11 0.61
C LEU A 47 -8.45 -1.33 0.88
N ARG A 48 -7.85 -1.99 1.88
CA ARG A 48 -8.20 -3.38 2.22
C ARG A 48 -9.56 -3.47 2.90
N TYR A 49 -10.60 -3.73 2.12
CA TYR A 49 -11.89 -4.20 2.61
C TYR A 49 -12.01 -5.71 2.44
N ASP A 50 -12.92 -6.34 3.18
CA ASP A 50 -13.26 -7.75 2.96
C ASP A 50 -13.69 -7.94 1.50
N GLY A 51 -12.97 -8.78 0.73
CA GLY A 51 -13.22 -8.96 -0.70
C GLY A 51 -12.34 -8.11 -1.63
N VAL A 52 -11.28 -7.49 -1.10
CA VAL A 52 -10.20 -6.91 -1.92
C VAL A 52 -9.07 -7.94 -2.02
N PRO A 53 -8.74 -8.48 -3.21
CA PRO A 53 -7.71 -9.51 -3.38
C PRO A 53 -6.29 -9.00 -3.12
N SER A 54 -5.94 -7.83 -3.65
CA SER A 54 -4.60 -7.24 -3.52
C SER A 54 -4.68 -5.74 -3.33
N SER A 55 -3.89 -5.22 -2.40
CA SER A 55 -3.89 -3.80 -2.06
C SER A 55 -2.94 -2.97 -2.92
N LEU A 56 -1.83 -3.53 -3.41
CA LEU A 56 -0.91 -2.85 -4.32
C LEU A 56 -0.94 -3.54 -5.69
N ASN A 57 -1.25 -2.78 -6.73
CA ASN A 57 -1.44 -3.31 -8.07
C ASN A 57 -0.84 -2.41 -9.13
N VAL A 58 -0.61 -2.97 -10.31
CA VAL A 58 -0.38 -2.24 -11.55
C VAL A 58 -1.56 -2.47 -12.50
N VAL A 59 -1.85 -1.48 -13.35
CA VAL A 59 -2.76 -1.66 -14.48
C VAL A 59 -2.12 -2.61 -15.49
N SER A 60 -2.81 -3.69 -15.83
CA SER A 60 -2.36 -4.66 -16.84
C SER A 60 -2.81 -4.28 -18.26
N GLU A 61 -2.21 -4.93 -19.25
CA GLU A 61 -2.62 -4.83 -20.66
C GLU A 61 -3.96 -5.50 -20.96
N LYS A 62 -4.48 -6.33 -20.05
CA LYS A 62 -5.77 -7.01 -20.23
C LYS A 62 -6.92 -6.08 -19.86
N THR A 63 -8.00 -6.14 -20.61
CA THR A 63 -9.21 -5.35 -20.35
C THR A 63 -10.41 -6.29 -20.13
N GLY A 64 -11.10 -6.11 -19.01
CA GLY A 64 -12.37 -6.77 -18.73
C GLY A 64 -13.57 -5.88 -19.03
N ASN A 65 -14.78 -6.39 -18.75
CA ASN A 65 -16.03 -5.66 -18.99
C ASN A 65 -16.13 -4.33 -18.22
N GLY A 66 -15.42 -4.22 -17.09
CA GLY A 66 -15.43 -3.05 -16.22
C GLY A 66 -14.33 -2.02 -16.52
N GLY A 67 -13.32 -2.36 -17.31
CA GLY A 67 -12.11 -1.55 -17.51
C GLY A 67 -10.84 -2.42 -17.55
N PRO A 68 -9.64 -1.80 -17.60
CA PRO A 68 -8.37 -2.50 -17.52
C PRO A 68 -8.28 -3.39 -16.26
N LEU A 69 -7.72 -4.59 -16.35
CA LEU A 69 -7.57 -5.46 -15.19
C LEU A 69 -6.37 -5.02 -14.35
N LEU A 70 -6.50 -5.11 -13.03
CA LEU A 70 -5.39 -4.90 -12.10
C LEU A 70 -4.59 -6.20 -11.89
N GLN A 71 -3.28 -6.09 -11.84
CA GLN A 71 -2.38 -7.18 -11.52
C GLN A 71 -1.64 -6.85 -10.20
N PRO A 72 -1.62 -7.75 -9.21
CA PRO A 72 -0.86 -7.53 -7.97
C PRO A 72 0.62 -7.27 -8.24
N TYR A 73 1.21 -6.34 -7.49
CA TYR A 73 2.61 -5.99 -7.60
C TYR A 73 3.38 -6.27 -6.30
N PRO A 74 4.59 -6.84 -6.36
CA PRO A 74 5.24 -7.41 -7.56
C PRO A 74 4.53 -8.66 -8.11
N ASP A 75 3.94 -9.45 -7.22
CA ASP A 75 3.16 -10.63 -7.53
C ASP A 75 2.20 -10.99 -6.38
N TRP A 76 1.48 -12.11 -6.51
CA TRP A 76 0.48 -12.57 -5.54
C TRP A 76 1.03 -12.90 -4.14
N SER A 77 2.35 -13.07 -3.96
CA SER A 77 2.94 -13.33 -2.64
C SER A 77 2.73 -12.15 -1.68
N PHE A 78 2.76 -10.92 -2.20
CA PHE A 78 2.56 -9.69 -1.40
C PHE A 78 1.07 -9.38 -1.14
N ALA A 79 0.16 -10.07 -1.82
CA ALA A 79 -1.28 -9.92 -1.62
C ALA A 79 -1.78 -10.68 -0.37
N LYS A 80 -1.05 -11.72 0.06
CA LYS A 80 -1.31 -12.47 1.30
C LYS A 80 -0.87 -11.66 2.51
N TYR A 81 -1.74 -11.51 3.48
CA TYR A 81 -1.52 -10.58 4.59
C TYR A 81 -1.80 -11.19 5.96
N GLU A 82 -2.33 -12.41 6.02
CA GLU A 82 -2.78 -13.06 7.24
C GLU A 82 -1.65 -13.35 8.23
N ASP A 83 -0.43 -13.57 7.72
CA ASP A 83 0.79 -13.74 8.52
C ASP A 83 1.58 -12.43 8.68
N CYS A 84 1.02 -11.30 8.25
CA CYS A 84 1.66 -10.00 8.23
C CYS A 84 2.98 -9.94 7.42
N SER A 85 3.29 -10.91 6.56
CA SER A 85 4.48 -10.87 5.72
C SER A 85 4.31 -9.97 4.49
N GLY A 86 3.10 -9.97 3.89
CA GLY A 86 2.76 -9.10 2.77
C GLY A 86 2.16 -7.76 3.18
N ILE A 87 1.51 -7.12 2.19
CA ILE A 87 0.92 -5.79 2.33
C ILE A 87 -0.55 -5.94 2.73
N VAL A 88 -0.89 -5.45 3.91
CA VAL A 88 -2.28 -5.42 4.37
C VAL A 88 -3.05 -4.42 3.55
N SER A 89 -2.71 -3.13 3.65
CA SER A 89 -3.47 -2.02 3.07
C SER A 89 -2.53 -0.87 2.69
N ALA A 90 -1.99 -0.92 1.46
CA ALA A 90 -1.25 0.15 0.82
C ALA A 90 -2.13 1.40 0.72
N HIS A 91 -1.93 2.32 1.66
CA HIS A 91 -2.75 3.52 1.78
C HIS A 91 -2.24 4.64 0.87
N LYS A 92 -0.92 4.82 0.83
CA LYS A 92 -0.24 5.80 -0.02
C LYS A 92 1.03 5.23 -0.61
N ILE A 93 1.37 5.73 -1.79
CA ILE A 93 2.60 5.40 -2.48
C ILE A 93 3.33 6.67 -2.92
N ALA A 94 4.63 6.56 -3.10
CA ALA A 94 5.46 7.63 -3.64
C ALA A 94 6.65 7.03 -4.37
N ILE A 95 6.94 7.55 -5.56
CA ILE A 95 8.12 7.18 -6.34
C ILE A 95 9.18 8.27 -6.21
N ASP A 96 10.40 7.90 -5.84
CA ASP A 96 11.53 8.84 -5.73
C ASP A 96 12.38 8.88 -7.01
N LYS A 97 13.35 9.81 -7.09
CA LYS A 97 14.20 9.98 -8.29
C LYS A 97 15.19 8.84 -8.52
N PHE A 98 15.25 7.87 -7.60
CA PHE A 98 16.13 6.70 -7.66
C PHE A 98 15.38 5.43 -8.06
N ASP A 99 14.19 5.57 -8.65
CA ASP A 99 13.34 4.47 -9.10
C ASP A 99 12.97 3.51 -7.96
N ARG A 100 12.73 4.06 -6.76
CA ARG A 100 12.17 3.28 -5.64
C ARG A 100 10.72 3.65 -5.41
N LEU A 101 9.88 2.64 -5.30
CA LEU A 101 8.49 2.77 -4.89
C LEU A 101 8.38 2.59 -3.39
N TRP A 102 8.03 3.66 -2.70
CA TRP A 102 7.71 3.66 -1.28
C TRP A 102 6.22 3.37 -1.09
N VAL A 103 5.90 2.49 -0.14
CA VAL A 103 4.53 2.06 0.15
C VAL A 103 4.28 2.21 1.64
N LEU A 104 3.27 3.00 1.99
CA LEU A 104 2.74 3.10 3.34
C LEU A 104 1.64 2.06 3.51
N ASP A 105 1.95 0.97 4.21
CA ASP A 105 0.96 -0.01 4.65
C ASP A 105 0.36 0.43 5.99
N SER A 106 -0.94 0.69 6.01
CA SER A 106 -1.64 1.12 7.22
C SER A 106 -1.88 -0.03 8.21
N GLY A 107 -1.81 -1.29 7.78
CA GLY A 107 -2.14 -2.44 8.62
C GLY A 107 -3.65 -2.59 8.93
N LEU A 108 -4.50 -1.73 8.36
CA LEU A 108 -5.93 -1.67 8.63
C LEU A 108 -6.76 -2.46 7.63
N ILE A 109 -7.72 -3.24 8.12
CA ILE A 109 -8.83 -3.80 7.35
C ILE A 109 -10.10 -2.99 7.60
N ASN A 110 -10.92 -2.81 6.56
CA ASN A 110 -12.14 -2.00 6.55
C ASN A 110 -11.89 -0.56 7.03
N ASN A 111 -10.65 -0.08 6.89
CA ASN A 111 -10.15 1.23 7.33
C ASN A 111 -10.33 1.53 8.84
N ILE A 112 -10.53 0.50 9.67
CA ILE A 112 -10.85 0.64 11.10
C ILE A 112 -10.10 -0.38 11.95
N GLN A 113 -10.03 -1.64 11.53
CA GLN A 113 -9.49 -2.72 12.36
C GLN A 113 -8.00 -2.92 12.07
N LEU A 114 -7.14 -2.71 13.07
CA LEU A 114 -5.71 -2.99 12.97
C LEU A 114 -5.45 -4.50 13.08
N ILE A 115 -4.87 -5.09 12.03
CA ILE A 115 -4.53 -6.53 11.98
C ILE A 115 -3.02 -6.74 12.09
N CYS A 116 -2.22 -5.85 11.49
CA CYS A 116 -0.76 -5.86 11.59
C CYS A 116 -0.28 -4.46 11.97
N SER A 117 0.92 -4.36 12.54
CA SER A 117 1.61 -3.07 12.70
C SER A 117 1.74 -2.37 11.33
N PRO A 118 1.57 -1.04 11.25
CA PRO A 118 1.80 -0.30 10.03
C PRO A 118 3.27 -0.40 9.62
N LYS A 119 3.52 -0.36 8.30
CA LYS A 119 4.87 -0.59 7.74
C LYS A 119 5.16 0.40 6.63
N LEU A 120 6.44 0.69 6.48
CA LEU A 120 6.98 1.37 5.32
C LEU A 120 7.79 0.36 4.50
N LEU A 121 7.39 0.15 3.25
CA LEU A 121 8.08 -0.72 2.31
C LEU A 121 8.74 0.13 1.22
N ALA A 122 9.88 -0.32 0.71
CA ALA A 122 10.53 0.24 -0.47
C ALA A 122 10.86 -0.87 -1.46
N PHE A 123 10.39 -0.73 -2.70
CA PHE A 123 10.68 -1.64 -3.80
C PHE A 123 11.60 -0.97 -4.82
N ASP A 124 12.54 -1.73 -5.37
CA ASP A 124 13.28 -1.33 -6.57
C ASP A 124 12.37 -1.52 -7.79
N LEU A 125 12.05 -0.44 -8.50
CA LEU A 125 11.17 -0.51 -9.67
C LEU A 125 11.82 -1.19 -10.87
N ASN A 126 13.16 -1.19 -10.96
CA ASN A 126 13.88 -1.83 -12.05
C ASN A 126 13.85 -3.36 -11.93
N THR A 127 13.89 -3.88 -10.71
CA THR A 127 13.96 -5.33 -10.43
C THR A 127 12.66 -5.90 -9.86
N SER A 128 11.72 -5.03 -9.48
CA SER A 128 10.50 -5.36 -8.74
C SER A 128 10.76 -6.11 -7.43
N GLN A 129 11.95 -5.95 -6.84
CA GLN A 129 12.33 -6.61 -5.59
C GLN A 129 12.08 -5.69 -4.40
N LEU A 130 11.69 -6.27 -3.28
CA LEU A 130 11.63 -5.58 -2.00
C LEU A 130 13.05 -5.24 -1.54
N LEU A 131 13.37 -3.94 -1.43
CA LEU A 131 14.64 -3.46 -0.88
C LEU A 131 14.59 -3.40 0.63
N LYS A 132 13.45 -2.96 1.18
CA LYS A 132 13.32 -2.65 2.59
C LYS A 132 11.89 -2.78 3.06
N GLN A 133 11.73 -3.24 4.31
CA GLN A 133 10.48 -3.23 5.04
C GLN A 133 10.79 -2.85 6.49
N VAL A 134 10.17 -1.78 6.98
CA VAL A 134 10.35 -1.30 8.35
C VAL A 134 8.98 -1.17 8.99
N GLU A 135 8.81 -1.77 10.17
CA GLU A 135 7.62 -1.56 10.98
C GLU A 135 7.67 -0.18 11.63
N ILE A 136 6.55 0.55 11.59
CA ILE A 136 6.41 1.82 12.30
C ILE A 136 6.07 1.49 13.75
N PRO A 137 6.91 1.87 14.74
CA PRO A 137 6.65 1.55 16.14
C PRO A 137 5.29 2.05 16.62
N HIS A 138 4.64 1.31 17.51
CA HIS A 138 3.29 1.63 17.97
C HIS A 138 3.20 3.03 18.61
N ASP A 139 4.16 3.40 19.45
CA ASP A 139 4.27 4.73 20.09
C ASP A 139 4.50 5.87 19.10
N ILE A 140 5.02 5.57 17.90
CA ILE A 140 5.14 6.52 16.80
C ILE A 140 3.83 6.60 16.01
N ALA A 141 3.16 5.46 15.79
CA ALA A 141 1.99 5.35 14.91
C ALA A 141 0.70 5.95 15.51
N VAL A 142 0.59 6.05 16.83
CA VAL A 142 -0.61 6.58 17.50
C VAL A 142 -0.30 7.70 18.49
N ASN A 143 -1.32 8.48 18.82
CA ASN A 143 -1.21 9.46 19.90
C ASN A 143 -1.12 8.75 21.26
N ALA A 144 -0.11 9.10 22.06
CA ALA A 144 0.15 8.44 23.34
C ALA A 144 -0.99 8.57 24.37
N SER A 145 -1.77 9.65 24.31
CA SER A 145 -2.86 9.91 25.25
C SER A 145 -4.17 9.26 24.83
N THR A 146 -4.48 9.23 23.53
CA THR A 146 -5.76 8.70 23.03
C THR A 146 -5.66 7.26 22.55
N GLY A 147 -4.46 6.79 22.21
CA GLY A 147 -4.23 5.49 21.55
C GLY A 147 -4.73 5.44 20.10
N ILE A 148 -5.06 6.60 19.49
CA ILE A 148 -5.63 6.67 18.14
C ILE A 148 -4.59 7.24 17.17
N GLY A 149 -4.48 6.63 15.99
CA GLY A 149 -3.71 7.11 14.84
C GLY A 149 -4.44 6.85 13.52
N GLY A 150 -4.01 7.54 12.47
CA GLY A 150 -4.54 7.47 11.11
C GLY A 150 -3.48 7.93 10.12
N LEU A 151 -2.65 6.99 9.64
CA LEU A 151 -1.57 7.29 8.69
C LEU A 151 -2.16 7.47 7.28
N VAL A 152 -2.30 8.72 6.83
CA VAL A 152 -3.12 9.06 5.64
C VAL A 152 -2.37 9.69 4.48
N SER A 153 -1.15 10.18 4.69
CA SER A 153 -0.33 10.82 3.65
C SER A 153 1.11 10.33 3.72
N LEU A 154 1.78 10.30 2.57
CA LEU A 154 3.18 9.90 2.41
C LEU A 154 3.86 10.89 1.47
N VAL A 155 5.00 11.44 1.87
CA VAL A 155 5.88 12.25 1.01
C VAL A 155 7.31 11.78 1.22
N VAL A 156 8.04 11.60 0.13
CA VAL A 156 9.44 11.18 0.15
C VAL A 156 10.30 12.35 -0.30
N GLN A 157 11.31 12.69 0.49
CA GLN A 157 12.35 13.65 0.15
C GLN A 157 13.69 12.91 0.03
N ASP A 158 14.23 12.92 -1.18
CA ASP A 158 15.36 12.10 -1.60
C ASP A 158 16.57 12.99 -1.92
N MET A 159 17.53 13.08 -0.98
CA MET A 159 18.79 13.78 -1.23
C MET A 159 19.74 12.89 -2.02
N ASP A 160 20.01 11.70 -1.49
CA ASP A 160 20.74 10.61 -2.15
C ASP A 160 20.13 9.24 -1.80
N LEU A 161 20.72 8.16 -2.32
CA LEU A 161 20.25 6.78 -2.13
C LEU A 161 20.09 6.39 -0.65
N ILE A 162 20.91 6.94 0.23
CA ILE A 162 20.91 6.63 1.66
C ILE A 162 20.13 7.69 2.44
N ASN A 163 20.37 8.97 2.13
CA ASN A 163 19.77 10.14 2.78
C ASN A 163 18.41 10.45 2.16
N THR A 164 17.44 9.63 2.52
CA THR A 164 16.03 9.80 2.20
C THR A 164 15.23 10.02 3.47
N MET A 165 14.44 11.08 3.51
CA MET A 165 13.48 11.37 4.57
C MET A 165 12.08 11.05 4.07
N VAL A 166 11.29 10.35 4.87
CA VAL A 166 9.90 10.03 4.57
C VAL A 166 9.01 10.68 5.60
N TYR A 167 8.05 11.48 5.13
CA TYR A 167 7.10 12.22 5.94
C TYR A 167 5.74 11.54 5.86
N ILE A 168 5.17 11.19 7.01
CA ILE A 168 3.88 10.50 7.12
C ILE A 168 2.96 11.36 7.98
N ALA A 169 1.81 11.76 7.43
CA ALA A 169 0.82 12.53 8.20
C ALA A 169 -0.12 11.59 8.95
N ASP A 170 -0.32 11.86 10.24
CA ASP A 170 -1.28 11.19 11.12
C ASP A 170 -2.45 12.13 11.44
N ASP A 171 -3.58 11.97 10.74
CA ASP A 171 -4.73 12.89 10.85
C ASP A 171 -5.54 12.69 12.13
N ARG A 172 -5.66 11.45 12.62
CA ARG A 172 -6.41 11.15 13.85
C ARG A 172 -5.58 11.38 15.10
N GLY A 173 -4.27 11.17 15.02
CA GLY A 173 -3.34 11.40 16.12
C GLY A 173 -2.74 12.81 16.15
N ASN A 174 -3.07 13.66 15.16
CA ASN A 174 -2.61 15.04 14.97
C ASN A 174 -1.08 15.16 15.04
N ALA A 175 -0.38 14.40 14.21
CA ALA A 175 1.08 14.39 14.20
C ALA A 175 1.66 14.29 12.79
N LEU A 176 2.93 14.67 12.70
CA LEU A 176 3.80 14.37 11.57
C LEU A 176 4.84 13.35 12.03
N ILE A 177 4.94 12.23 11.34
CA ILE A 177 5.98 11.23 11.55
C ILE A 177 7.05 11.43 10.50
N VAL A 178 8.31 11.49 10.94
CA VAL A 178 9.48 11.58 10.08
C VAL A 178 10.28 10.30 10.22
N TYR A 179 10.54 9.64 9.10
CA TYR A 179 11.43 8.49 9.01
C TYR A 179 12.72 8.90 8.29
N GLN A 180 13.86 8.62 8.92
CA GLN A 180 15.19 8.88 8.37
C GLN A 180 15.82 7.56 7.90
N ASN A 181 16.00 7.40 6.59
CA ASN A 181 16.46 6.13 6.01
C ASN A 181 17.93 5.79 6.31
N SER A 182 18.78 6.78 6.60
CA SER A 182 20.19 6.53 6.95
C SER A 182 20.35 5.88 8.32
N ASP A 183 19.40 6.12 9.22
CA ASP A 183 19.51 5.81 10.66
C ASP A 183 18.44 4.81 11.11
N ASP A 184 17.57 4.37 10.19
CA ASP A 184 16.39 3.53 10.46
C ASP A 184 15.57 4.00 11.65
N SER A 185 15.38 5.33 11.73
CA SER A 185 14.77 5.97 12.88
C SER A 185 13.48 6.69 12.53
N PHE A 186 12.53 6.64 13.45
CA PHE A 186 11.28 7.38 13.39
C PHE A 186 11.22 8.45 14.47
N GLN A 187 10.63 9.59 14.13
CA GLN A 187 10.33 10.66 15.07
C GLN A 187 8.88 11.10 14.87
N ARG A 188 8.11 11.16 15.96
CA ARG A 188 6.74 11.68 15.97
C ARG A 188 6.78 13.14 16.45
N LEU A 189 6.29 14.05 15.62
CA LEU A 189 6.14 15.46 15.91
C LEU A 189 4.66 15.76 16.15
N SER A 190 4.29 16.04 17.40
CA SER A 190 2.93 16.41 17.80
C SER A 190 2.95 17.68 18.65
N SER A 191 1.88 18.45 18.60
CA SER A 191 1.68 19.64 19.45
C SER A 191 1.37 19.29 20.90
#